data_AF-A0A935D827-F1
#
_entry.id   AF-A0A935D827-F1
#
_cell.length_a   1.000
_cell.length_b   1.000
_cell.length_c   1.000
_cell.angle_alpha   90.00
_cell.angle_beta   90.00
_cell.angle_gamma   90.00
#
_symmetry.space_group_name_H-M   'P 1'
#
loop_
_entity.id
_entity.type
_entity.pdbx_description
1 polymer ?
#
loop_
_entity_poly.entity_id
_entity_poly.type
_entity_poly.pdbx_seq_one_letter_code
_entity_poly.pdbx_strand_id
1 'polypeptide(L)'
;MTEMINPRKLLENNAEDVRMLVRYEEFVAALVAFREKFEDFPVSQVNSEDSLKTVIQEIDSIIKEQQLYVTESCTPDLAGTLDQLLRTSVAYGAMGKQSLAQRINRLKDRLTQRVRSINYVLAIVSISDPLTLGQTFIEERAELTVDAKAIFLLEKLYALRKLDQFWDTGLIFYLNQVALDWYDDSRNIVKLLERDGYVDVFPASMRTDAKITVDGKAYVERRLAASKASSDDEEQTSDSHPDFVNSNRVKELQNISHPNFDFTRLVQLCRELNDNYERGNYLSVAMVGRSIINHVPPLFGHQTFDQVVAQYGGRSFKSLMSQLNTSLRSIADSYLHLPIRKTETLPNATQVNFSHNMDVLLEEVVRISK
;
A
#
# COMPACT_ATOMS: atom_id res chain seq x y z
N MET A 1 3.63 23.34 30.00
CA MET A 1 4.68 22.92 29.06
C MET A 1 4.29 21.54 28.59
N THR A 2 3.73 21.44 27.40
CA THR A 2 3.49 20.16 26.74
C THR A 2 4.87 19.52 26.52
N GLU A 3 5.12 18.32 27.04
CA GLU A 3 6.30 17.55 26.64
C GLU A 3 6.25 17.41 25.12
N MET A 4 7.05 18.23 24.44
CA MET A 4 7.16 18.24 23.00
C MET A 4 7.75 16.89 22.58
N ILE A 5 7.27 16.34 21.46
CA ILE A 5 7.85 15.16 20.78
C ILE A 5 9.36 15.26 20.91
N ASN A 6 9.97 14.37 21.71
CA ASN A 6 11.42 14.25 21.77
C ASN A 6 11.78 13.37 20.57
N PRO A 7 12.20 13.95 19.42
CA PRO A 7 12.38 13.16 18.21
C PRO A 7 13.54 12.17 18.36
N ARG A 8 14.35 12.36 19.41
CA ARG A 8 15.39 11.45 19.88
C ARG A 8 14.85 10.06 20.24
N LYS A 9 13.65 9.94 20.84
CA LYS A 9 13.04 8.64 21.16
C LYS A 9 12.43 7.93 19.94
N LEU A 10 12.04 8.69 18.91
CA LEU A 10 11.45 8.11 17.68
C LEU A 10 12.50 7.59 16.70
N LEU A 11 13.77 8.01 16.85
CA LEU A 11 14.86 7.65 15.94
C LEU A 11 15.90 6.71 16.60
N GLU A 12 16.00 6.66 17.93
CA GLU A 12 16.91 5.74 18.65
C GLU A 12 16.34 4.32 18.79
N ASN A 13 15.02 4.15 18.66
CA ASN A 13 14.42 2.84 18.47
C ASN A 13 14.41 2.58 16.96
N ASN A 14 15.02 1.46 16.53
CA ASN A 14 14.84 0.93 15.18
C ASN A 14 13.35 1.05 14.79
N ALA A 15 13.04 1.27 13.51
CA ALA A 15 11.68 1.35 12.97
C ALA A 15 10.93 0.00 13.06
N GLU A 16 11.08 -0.70 14.18
CA GLU A 16 10.51 -1.98 14.51
C GLU A 16 9.03 -1.74 14.75
N ASP A 17 8.30 -1.98 13.66
CA ASP A 17 6.91 -2.38 13.67
C ASP A 17 5.89 -1.24 13.69
N VAL A 18 5.96 -0.34 12.71
CA VAL A 18 4.85 0.56 12.37
C VAL A 18 3.77 -0.24 11.63
N ARG A 19 2.80 -0.80 12.36
CA ARG A 19 1.66 -1.54 11.79
C ARG A 19 0.36 -1.32 12.55
N MET A 20 -0.77 -1.48 11.85
CA MET A 20 -2.08 -1.62 12.47
C MET A 20 -2.35 -3.08 12.84
N LEU A 21 -3.05 -3.29 13.96
CA LEU A 21 -3.54 -4.58 14.42
C LEU A 21 -4.96 -4.88 13.92
N VAL A 22 -5.61 -3.85 13.37
CA VAL A 22 -6.92 -3.92 12.68
C VAL A 22 -6.73 -3.59 11.20
N ARG A 23 -7.77 -3.82 10.38
CA ARG A 23 -7.73 -3.41 8.96
C ARG A 23 -7.68 -1.89 8.83
N TYR A 24 -6.96 -1.39 7.84
CA TYR A 24 -6.80 0.04 7.59
C TYR A 24 -8.15 0.77 7.47
N GLU A 25 -9.11 0.19 6.74
CA GLU A 25 -10.43 0.80 6.52
C GLU A 25 -11.24 0.88 7.82
N GLU A 26 -11.08 -0.11 8.70
CA GLU A 26 -11.74 -0.15 10.01
C GLU A 26 -11.19 0.94 10.93
N PHE A 27 -9.86 1.09 10.96
CA PHE A 27 -9.20 2.16 11.70
C PHE A 27 -9.63 3.55 11.24
N VAL A 28 -9.65 3.77 9.91
CA VAL A 28 -10.09 5.03 9.31
C VAL A 28 -11.56 5.31 9.64
N ALA A 29 -12.45 4.32 9.51
CA ALA A 29 -13.87 4.47 9.81
C ALA A 29 -14.09 4.84 11.28
N ALA A 30 -13.36 4.21 12.21
CA ALA A 30 -13.45 4.54 13.63
C ALA A 30 -12.98 5.98 13.92
N LEU A 31 -11.86 6.42 13.34
CA LEU A 31 -11.40 7.80 13.50
C LEU A 31 -12.38 8.84 12.92
N VAL A 32 -13.01 8.53 11.78
CA VAL A 32 -14.07 9.37 11.21
C VAL A 32 -15.27 9.44 12.16
N ALA A 33 -15.72 8.33 12.73
CA ALA A 33 -16.80 8.32 13.71
C ALA A 33 -16.46 9.14 14.97
N PHE A 34 -15.21 9.09 15.45
CA PHE A 34 -14.78 9.97 16.55
C PHE A 34 -14.80 11.44 16.15
N ARG A 35 -14.38 11.78 14.92
CA ARG A 35 -14.44 13.16 14.41
C ARG A 35 -15.88 13.68 14.44
N GLU A 36 -16.82 12.91 13.91
CA GLU A 36 -18.24 13.27 13.83
C GLU A 36 -18.83 13.49 15.23
N LYS A 37 -18.50 12.63 16.21
CA LYS A 37 -18.88 12.84 17.62
C LYS A 37 -18.42 14.22 18.16
N PHE A 38 -17.27 14.75 17.72
CA PHE A 38 -16.79 16.07 18.14
C PHE A 38 -17.38 17.22 17.32
N GLU A 39 -17.70 17.01 16.04
CA GLU A 39 -18.32 18.01 15.15
C GLU A 39 -19.78 18.28 15.55
N ASP A 40 -20.52 17.23 15.89
CA ASP A 40 -21.95 17.31 16.22
C ASP A 40 -22.23 17.69 17.68
N PHE A 41 -21.19 18.02 18.45
CA PHE A 41 -21.31 18.24 19.88
C PHE A 41 -22.17 19.50 20.18
N PRO A 42 -23.24 19.42 21.00
CA PRO A 42 -24.25 20.48 21.11
C PRO A 42 -23.83 21.64 22.05
N VAL A 43 -22.73 22.33 21.74
CA VAL A 43 -22.18 23.42 22.58
C VAL A 43 -23.16 24.58 22.76
N SER A 44 -24.08 24.78 21.82
CA SER A 44 -25.14 25.81 21.90
C SER A 44 -26.15 25.57 23.02
N GLN A 45 -26.26 24.34 23.54
CA GLN A 45 -27.17 24.00 24.63
C GLN A 45 -26.57 24.29 26.03
N VAL A 46 -25.29 24.67 26.11
CA VAL A 46 -24.62 24.97 27.38
C VAL A 46 -25.04 26.36 27.88
N ASN A 47 -25.85 26.39 28.93
CA ASN A 47 -26.44 27.61 29.50
C ASN A 47 -26.14 27.81 31.00
N SER A 48 -25.46 26.84 31.63
CA SER A 48 -25.17 26.82 33.06
C SER A 48 -23.83 26.15 33.36
N GLU A 49 -23.29 26.41 34.54
CA GLU A 49 -22.05 25.80 35.02
C GLU A 49 -22.13 24.27 35.09
N ASP A 50 -23.28 23.73 35.51
CA ASP A 50 -23.45 22.29 35.61
C ASP A 50 -23.58 21.64 34.23
N SER A 51 -24.33 22.26 33.29
CA SER A 51 -24.36 21.79 31.89
C SER A 51 -22.96 21.78 31.26
N LEU A 52 -22.13 22.79 31.55
CA LEU A 52 -20.75 22.85 31.05
C LEU A 52 -19.89 21.72 31.63
N LYS A 53 -20.02 21.41 32.93
CA LYS A 53 -19.29 20.30 33.56
C LYS A 53 -19.68 18.96 32.93
N THR A 54 -20.97 18.71 32.74
CA THR A 54 -21.47 17.48 32.11
C THR A 54 -20.91 17.32 30.70
N VAL A 55 -20.94 18.38 29.89
CA VAL A 55 -20.38 18.37 28.54
C VAL A 55 -18.87 18.09 28.54
N ILE A 56 -18.12 18.70 29.46
CA ILE A 56 -16.68 18.45 29.58
C ILE A 56 -16.41 16.98 29.93
N GLN A 57 -17.18 16.40 30.85
CA GLN A 57 -17.05 14.99 31.23
C GLN A 57 -17.33 14.04 30.06
N GLU A 58 -18.34 14.33 29.26
CA GLU A 58 -18.68 13.55 28.07
C GLU A 58 -17.58 13.62 27.01
N ILE A 59 -17.04 14.81 26.72
CA ILE A 59 -15.90 14.99 25.82
C ILE A 59 -14.68 14.22 26.32
N ASP A 60 -14.38 14.29 27.62
CA ASP A 60 -13.27 13.56 28.21
C ASP A 60 -13.49 12.03 28.15
N SER A 61 -14.74 11.57 28.20
CA SER A 61 -15.09 10.15 27.98
C SER A 61 -14.79 9.72 26.55
N ILE A 62 -15.24 10.50 25.55
CA ILE A 62 -14.99 10.21 24.13
C ILE A 62 -13.48 10.23 23.83
N ILE A 63 -12.73 11.16 24.42
CA ILE A 63 -11.27 11.21 24.27
C ILE A 63 -10.63 9.92 24.81
N LYS A 64 -11.04 9.44 26.00
CA LYS A 64 -10.52 8.19 26.57
C LYS A 64 -10.86 6.98 25.70
N GLU A 65 -12.08 6.92 25.17
CA GLU A 65 -12.53 5.87 24.24
C GLU A 65 -11.63 5.85 22.98
N GLN A 66 -11.37 7.02 22.38
CA GLN A 66 -10.49 7.14 21.22
C GLN A 66 -9.06 6.72 21.53
N GLN A 67 -8.52 7.11 22.68
CA GLN A 67 -7.16 6.75 23.08
C GLN A 67 -7.01 5.24 23.30
N LEU A 68 -7.99 4.62 23.96
CA LEU A 68 -8.04 3.18 24.14
C LEU A 68 -8.07 2.48 22.79
N TYR A 69 -8.96 2.91 21.88
CA TYR A 69 -9.07 2.34 20.54
C TYR A 69 -7.76 2.42 19.76
N VAL A 70 -7.09 3.58 19.76
CA VAL A 70 -5.78 3.75 19.08
C VAL A 70 -4.72 2.83 19.70
N THR A 71 -4.73 2.66 21.02
CA THR A 71 -3.79 1.78 21.74
C THR A 71 -4.00 0.30 21.40
N GLU A 72 -5.26 -0.12 21.27
CA GLU A 72 -5.61 -1.51 20.95
C GLU A 72 -5.46 -1.84 19.45
N SER A 73 -5.54 -0.82 18.59
CA SER A 73 -5.57 -0.98 17.13
C SER A 73 -4.20 -0.84 16.46
N CYS A 74 -3.16 -0.44 17.19
CA CYS A 74 -1.82 -0.16 16.66
C CYS A 74 -0.76 -0.83 17.53
N THR A 75 0.44 -1.02 16.97
CA THR A 75 1.61 -1.36 17.79
C THR A 75 1.93 -0.26 18.80
N PRO A 76 2.61 -0.57 19.92
CA PRO A 76 2.88 0.41 20.98
C PRO A 76 3.53 1.71 20.49
N ASP A 77 4.49 1.63 19.56
CA ASP A 77 5.20 2.81 19.05
C ASP A 77 4.32 3.68 18.14
N LEU A 78 3.56 3.04 17.24
CA LEU A 78 2.58 3.75 16.41
C LEU A 78 1.47 4.36 17.28
N ALA A 79 0.93 3.59 18.22
CA ALA A 79 -0.11 4.04 19.15
C ALA A 79 0.36 5.26 19.94
N GLY A 80 1.57 5.23 20.52
CA GLY A 80 2.14 6.36 21.25
C GLY A 80 2.29 7.61 20.38
N THR A 81 2.74 7.43 19.14
CA THR A 81 2.88 8.51 18.16
C THR A 81 1.53 9.13 17.79
N LEU A 82 0.54 8.31 17.42
CA LEU A 82 -0.79 8.79 17.04
C LEU A 82 -1.53 9.43 18.22
N ASP A 83 -1.45 8.82 19.40
CA ASP A 83 -2.02 9.38 20.63
C ASP A 83 -1.39 10.74 20.94
N GLN A 84 -0.08 10.91 20.79
CA GLN A 84 0.56 12.21 20.97
C GLN A 84 0.05 13.28 20.00
N LEU A 85 -0.18 12.93 18.72
CA LEU A 85 -0.76 13.84 17.73
C LEU A 85 -2.18 14.24 18.12
N LEU A 86 -2.98 13.27 18.58
CA LEU A 86 -4.34 13.51 19.05
C LEU A 86 -4.36 14.35 20.33
N ARG A 87 -3.40 14.17 21.24
CA ARG A 87 -3.28 14.86 22.54
C ARG A 87 -3.02 16.36 22.48
N THR A 88 -2.91 16.98 21.30
CA THR A 88 -2.79 18.44 21.10
C THR A 88 -4.03 19.18 21.61
N SER A 89 -4.19 19.19 22.92
CA SER A 89 -5.22 19.90 23.65
C SER A 89 -4.61 21.17 24.22
N VAL A 90 -5.32 22.27 24.06
CA VAL A 90 -5.08 23.49 24.82
C VAL A 90 -5.23 23.10 26.28
N ALA A 91 -4.12 22.98 27.01
CA ALA A 91 -4.18 22.71 28.43
C ALA A 91 -5.06 23.79 29.08
N TYR A 92 -6.11 23.38 29.79
CA TYR A 92 -6.87 24.27 30.67
C TYR A 92 -5.97 24.65 31.84
N GLY A 93 -5.00 25.53 31.57
CA GLY A 93 -4.23 26.16 32.64
C GLY A 93 -5.21 26.83 33.59
N ALA A 94 -4.94 26.69 34.89
CA ALA A 94 -5.66 27.39 35.96
C ALA A 94 -5.42 28.91 35.83
N MET A 95 -6.12 29.55 34.89
CA MET A 95 -6.01 30.97 34.62
C MET A 95 -7.30 31.67 35.03
N GLY A 96 -7.29 32.25 36.23
CA GLY A 96 -8.24 33.28 36.66
C GLY A 96 -9.73 32.89 36.69
N LYS A 97 -10.53 33.77 37.28
CA LYS A 97 -11.99 33.66 37.19
C LYS A 97 -12.43 34.03 35.77
N GLN A 98 -12.74 33.03 34.94
CA GLN A 98 -13.31 33.23 33.61
C GLN A 98 -14.84 33.26 33.68
N SER A 99 -15.47 34.06 32.83
CA SER A 99 -16.93 34.00 32.68
C SER A 99 -17.36 32.69 32.01
N LEU A 100 -18.62 32.28 32.23
CA LEU A 100 -19.19 31.10 31.58
C LEU A 100 -19.05 31.17 30.05
N ALA A 101 -19.31 32.34 29.46
CA ALA A 101 -19.17 32.57 28.02
C ALA A 101 -17.73 32.35 27.51
N GLN A 102 -16.72 32.82 28.25
CA GLN A 102 -15.31 32.59 27.91
C GLN A 102 -14.96 31.10 27.92
N ARG A 103 -15.48 30.36 28.90
CA ARG A 103 -15.26 28.91 29.01
C ARG A 103 -15.98 28.12 27.91
N ILE A 104 -17.18 28.53 27.52
CA ILE A 104 -17.90 27.97 26.36
C ILE A 104 -17.12 28.21 25.07
N ASN A 105 -16.56 29.41 24.85
CA ASN A 105 -15.76 29.66 23.66
C ASN A 105 -14.49 28.79 23.63
N ARG A 106 -13.80 28.64 24.76
CA ARG A 106 -12.65 27.72 24.87
C ARG A 106 -13.02 26.27 24.59
N LEU A 107 -14.22 25.86 24.99
CA LEU A 107 -14.73 24.53 24.68
C LEU A 107 -14.90 24.35 23.16
N LYS A 108 -15.47 25.34 22.46
CA LYS A 108 -15.57 25.33 20.99
C LYS A 108 -14.19 25.26 20.33
N ASP A 109 -13.24 26.03 20.82
CA ASP A 109 -11.86 26.01 20.32
C ASP A 109 -11.22 24.62 20.54
N ARG A 110 -11.44 24.00 21.71
CA ARG A 110 -10.98 22.65 22.03
C ARG A 110 -11.56 21.61 21.06
N LEU A 111 -12.86 21.66 20.82
CA LEU A 111 -13.53 20.75 19.88
C LEU A 111 -13.02 20.93 18.46
N THR A 112 -12.92 22.19 18.01
CA THR A 112 -12.35 22.53 16.70
C THR A 112 -10.93 22.01 16.55
N GLN A 113 -10.09 22.20 17.58
CA GLN A 113 -8.72 21.69 17.58
C GLN A 113 -8.70 20.17 17.53
N ARG A 114 -9.59 19.48 18.26
CA ARG A 114 -9.66 18.01 18.24
C ARG A 114 -10.03 17.48 16.85
N VAL A 115 -11.03 18.08 16.21
CA VAL A 115 -11.41 17.75 14.82
C VAL A 115 -10.23 17.96 13.87
N ARG A 116 -9.49 19.07 14.01
CA ARG A 116 -8.27 19.32 13.23
C ARG A 116 -7.20 18.26 13.47
N SER A 117 -6.95 17.86 14.72
CA SER A 117 -5.97 16.83 15.04
C SER A 117 -6.36 15.45 14.46
N ILE A 118 -7.65 15.10 14.48
CA ILE A 118 -8.13 13.86 13.85
C ILE A 118 -7.96 13.92 12.33
N ASN A 119 -8.32 15.04 11.68
CA ASN A 119 -8.11 15.21 10.25
C ASN A 119 -6.62 15.17 9.86
N TYR A 120 -5.74 15.71 10.69
CA TYR A 120 -4.29 15.59 10.52
C TYR A 120 -3.84 14.12 10.56
N VAL A 121 -4.30 13.36 11.57
CA VAL A 121 -4.00 11.92 11.68
C VAL A 121 -4.54 11.15 10.48
N LEU A 122 -5.79 11.36 10.08
CA LEU A 122 -6.39 10.71 8.92
C LEU A 122 -5.58 10.96 7.65
N ALA A 123 -5.14 12.20 7.44
CA ALA A 123 -4.34 12.55 6.28
C ALA A 123 -2.95 11.90 6.32
N ILE A 124 -2.25 11.94 7.47
CA ILE A 124 -0.89 11.38 7.56
C ILE A 124 -0.89 9.85 7.42
N VAL A 125 -1.89 9.14 7.98
CA VAL A 125 -1.97 7.69 7.81
C VAL A 125 -2.37 7.31 6.38
N SER A 126 -3.12 8.16 5.66
CA SER A 126 -3.52 7.90 4.27
C SER A 126 -2.37 7.93 3.26
N ILE A 127 -1.23 8.54 3.62
CA ILE A 127 -0.04 8.58 2.77
C ILE A 127 1.04 7.59 3.21
N SER A 128 0.77 6.78 4.24
CA SER A 128 1.68 5.76 4.74
C SER A 128 1.46 4.46 3.98
N ASP A 129 2.45 4.07 3.17
CA ASP A 129 2.38 2.82 2.40
C ASP A 129 2.34 1.59 3.32
N PRO A 130 3.14 1.50 4.40
CA PRO A 130 3.06 0.36 5.31
C PRO A 130 1.67 0.16 5.92
N LEU A 131 1.01 1.25 6.32
CA LEU A 131 -0.30 1.19 6.96
C LEU A 131 -1.43 0.89 5.97
N THR A 132 -1.36 1.47 4.76
CA THR A 132 -2.39 1.29 3.73
C THR A 132 -2.32 -0.08 3.05
N LEU A 133 -1.11 -0.61 2.83
CA LEU A 133 -0.89 -1.90 2.17
C LEU A 133 -0.75 -3.06 3.14
N GLY A 134 -0.55 -2.78 4.44
CA GLY A 134 -0.41 -3.82 5.47
C GLY A 134 0.87 -4.64 5.35
N GLN A 135 1.95 -4.05 4.82
CA GLN A 135 3.25 -4.71 4.66
C GLN A 135 4.42 -3.83 5.11
N THR A 136 5.58 -4.43 5.33
CA THR A 136 6.81 -3.71 5.72
C THR A 136 7.61 -3.31 4.49
N PHE A 137 8.28 -2.17 4.59
CA PHE A 137 9.15 -1.58 3.56
C PHE A 137 10.55 -1.27 4.10
N ILE A 138 10.89 -1.72 5.32
CA ILE A 138 12.15 -1.38 5.99
C ILE A 138 13.36 -1.74 5.12
N GLU A 139 13.41 -2.95 4.56
CA GLU A 139 14.54 -3.41 3.75
C GLU A 139 14.66 -2.63 2.44
N GLU A 140 13.55 -2.46 1.71
CA GLU A 140 13.51 -1.70 0.45
C GLU A 140 13.94 -0.24 0.65
N ARG A 141 13.56 0.36 1.78
CA ARG A 141 13.77 1.80 2.04
C ARG A 141 15.02 2.11 2.84
N ALA A 142 15.70 1.10 3.38
CA ALA A 142 16.95 1.27 4.12
C ALA A 142 18.06 1.84 3.23
N GLU A 143 18.04 1.54 1.92
CA GLU A 143 19.09 1.90 0.97
C GLU A 143 18.80 3.18 0.18
N LEU A 144 17.73 3.92 0.51
CA LEU A 144 17.39 5.15 -0.21
C LEU A 144 18.51 6.20 -0.06
N THR A 145 18.99 6.70 -1.19
CA THR A 145 19.93 7.83 -1.21
C THR A 145 19.25 9.11 -0.73
N VAL A 146 20.03 10.14 -0.38
CA VAL A 146 19.49 11.45 0.04
C VAL A 146 18.54 12.03 -1.01
N ASP A 147 18.90 11.94 -2.29
CA ASP A 147 18.05 12.40 -3.40
C ASP A 147 16.75 11.58 -3.50
N ALA A 148 16.84 10.26 -3.31
CA ALA A 148 15.67 9.39 -3.32
C ALA A 148 14.73 9.69 -2.13
N LYS A 149 15.28 9.94 -0.93
CA LYS A 149 14.51 10.38 0.25
C LYS A 149 13.86 11.75 0.00
N ALA A 150 14.54 12.69 -0.67
CA ALA A 150 14.00 14.00 -1.02
C ALA A 150 12.84 13.92 -2.02
N ILE A 151 12.99 13.10 -3.06
CA ILE A 151 11.92 12.81 -4.03
C ILE A 151 10.74 12.14 -3.34
N PHE A 152 11.00 11.12 -2.50
CA PHE A 152 9.99 10.44 -1.71
C PHE A 152 9.18 11.43 -0.87
N LEU A 153 9.86 12.32 -0.14
CA LEU A 153 9.20 13.33 0.67
C LEU A 153 8.34 14.28 -0.18
N LEU A 154 8.82 14.72 -1.34
CA LEU A 154 8.04 15.55 -2.26
C LEU A 154 6.77 14.85 -2.73
N GLU A 155 6.85 13.57 -3.08
CA GLU A 155 5.70 12.79 -3.52
C GLU A 155 4.65 12.66 -2.40
N LYS A 156 5.09 12.42 -1.15
CA LYS A 156 4.20 12.38 0.01
C LYS A 156 3.57 13.75 0.31
N LEU A 157 4.33 14.83 0.27
CA LEU A 157 3.79 16.19 0.44
C LEU A 157 2.84 16.56 -0.71
N TYR A 158 3.11 16.10 -1.94
CA TYR A 158 2.22 16.27 -3.08
C TYR A 158 0.88 15.55 -2.86
N ALA A 159 0.86 14.34 -2.29
CA ALA A 159 -0.38 13.66 -1.92
C ALA A 159 -1.23 14.49 -0.93
N LEU A 160 -0.58 15.23 -0.02
CA LEU A 160 -1.21 16.07 1.00
C LEU A 160 -1.57 17.49 0.54
N ARG A 161 -1.26 17.87 -0.70
CA ARG A 161 -1.34 19.25 -1.22
C ARG A 161 -2.71 19.93 -1.11
N LYS A 162 -3.80 19.17 -0.96
CA LYS A 162 -5.17 19.70 -0.89
C LYS A 162 -5.51 20.35 0.46
N LEU A 163 -4.76 20.04 1.51
CA LEU A 163 -5.05 20.48 2.88
C LEU A 163 -4.31 21.77 3.29
N ASP A 164 -3.51 22.34 2.38
CA ASP A 164 -2.86 23.65 2.47
C ASP A 164 -2.13 23.97 3.80
N GLN A 165 -1.59 22.96 4.49
CA GLN A 165 -0.88 23.12 5.77
C GLN A 165 0.55 22.57 5.73
N PHE A 166 1.32 22.87 6.78
CA PHE A 166 2.65 22.29 7.00
C PHE A 166 2.53 20.91 7.65
N TRP A 167 3.45 20.02 7.30
CA TRP A 167 3.46 18.62 7.74
C TRP A 167 4.79 18.26 8.38
N ASP A 168 4.72 17.53 9.48
CA ASP A 168 5.90 17.00 10.18
C ASP A 168 6.60 15.96 9.28
N THR A 169 7.72 16.35 8.68
CA THR A 169 8.44 15.50 7.72
C THR A 169 9.14 14.32 8.37
N GLY A 170 9.55 14.45 9.63
CA GLY A 170 10.08 13.34 10.40
C GLY A 170 9.02 12.26 10.60
N LEU A 171 7.79 12.67 10.91
CA LEU A 171 6.65 11.75 10.97
C LEU A 171 6.33 11.10 9.62
N ILE A 172 6.42 11.84 8.50
CA ILE A 172 6.21 11.27 7.16
C ILE A 172 7.20 10.12 6.91
N PHE A 173 8.49 10.34 7.18
CA PHE A 173 9.52 9.30 7.02
C PHE A 173 9.30 8.12 7.97
N TYR A 174 9.02 8.40 9.25
CA TYR A 174 8.77 7.37 10.26
C TYR A 174 7.58 6.47 9.89
N LEU A 175 6.43 7.05 9.56
CA LEU A 175 5.24 6.28 9.18
C LEU A 175 5.41 5.52 7.86
N ASN A 176 6.42 5.87 7.07
CA ASN A 176 6.75 5.20 5.84
C ASN A 176 8.00 4.31 5.95
N GLN A 177 8.51 4.06 7.17
CA GLN A 177 9.66 3.18 7.42
C GLN A 177 10.90 3.56 6.57
N VAL A 178 11.07 4.85 6.29
CA VAL A 178 12.27 5.36 5.61
C VAL A 178 13.34 5.61 6.67
N ALA A 179 14.45 4.90 6.56
CA ALA A 179 15.57 5.05 7.49
C ALA A 179 16.22 6.43 7.33
N LEU A 180 16.44 7.10 8.46
CA LEU A 180 17.19 8.35 8.54
C LEU A 180 18.53 8.06 9.20
N ASP A 181 19.64 8.42 8.53
CA ASP A 181 20.98 8.07 8.99
C ASP A 181 21.37 8.84 10.25
N TRP A 182 20.78 10.03 10.43
CA TRP A 182 21.04 10.93 11.53
C TRP A 182 19.75 11.61 11.98
N TYR A 183 19.74 12.07 13.23
CA TYR A 183 18.63 12.83 13.80
C TYR A 183 18.23 14.06 12.96
N ASP A 184 19.21 14.76 12.37
CA ASP A 184 19.00 15.95 11.55
C ASP A 184 18.83 15.63 10.04
N ASP A 185 18.78 14.37 9.63
CA ASP A 185 18.74 13.99 8.20
C ASP A 185 17.47 14.53 7.53
N SER A 186 16.31 14.37 8.18
CA SER A 186 15.04 14.97 7.73
C SER A 186 15.15 16.49 7.54
N ARG A 187 15.86 17.18 8.42
CA ARG A 187 16.09 18.64 8.35
C ARG A 187 16.96 19.02 7.17
N ASN A 188 18.00 18.24 6.91
CA ASN A 188 18.90 18.49 5.80
C ASN A 188 18.20 18.26 4.45
N ILE A 189 17.39 17.21 4.35
CA ILE A 189 16.55 16.94 3.18
C ILE A 189 15.54 18.07 2.97
N VAL A 190 14.87 18.54 4.01
CA VAL A 190 13.92 19.66 3.90
C VAL A 190 14.62 20.96 3.45
N LYS A 191 15.79 21.28 4.02
CA LYS A 191 16.59 22.44 3.59
C LYS A 191 17.05 22.34 2.14
N LEU A 192 17.40 21.13 1.68
CA LEU A 192 17.74 20.87 0.28
C LEU A 192 16.55 21.23 -0.62
N LEU A 193 15.37 20.71 -0.31
CA LEU A 193 14.14 20.99 -1.05
C LEU A 193 13.70 22.45 -0.98
N GLU A 194 13.88 23.12 0.17
CA GLU A 194 13.57 24.54 0.37
C GLU A 194 14.48 25.42 -0.48
N ARG A 195 15.78 25.16 -0.47
CA ARG A 195 16.77 25.87 -1.28
C ARG A 195 16.45 25.77 -2.77
N ASP A 196 15.96 24.62 -3.20
CA ASP A 196 15.60 24.35 -4.60
C ASP A 196 14.18 24.86 -4.94
N GLY A 197 13.47 25.48 -3.98
CA GLY A 197 12.17 26.12 -4.16
C GLY A 197 10.98 25.16 -4.17
N TYR A 198 11.17 23.88 -3.82
CA TYR A 198 10.11 22.87 -3.90
C TYR A 198 9.21 22.79 -2.66
N VAL A 199 9.69 23.26 -1.51
CA VAL A 199 8.91 23.31 -0.28
C VAL A 199 9.10 24.63 0.47
N ASP A 200 8.07 25.05 1.18
CA ASP A 200 8.14 26.09 2.21
C ASP A 200 8.34 25.41 3.57
N VAL A 201 9.18 26.01 4.43
CA VAL A 201 9.44 25.49 5.79
C VAL A 201 8.84 26.43 6.83
N PHE A 202 8.30 25.86 7.90
CA PHE A 202 7.75 26.67 8.98
C PHE A 202 8.87 27.35 9.79
N PRO A 203 8.95 28.70 9.84
CA PRO A 203 10.15 29.41 10.32
C PRO A 203 10.35 29.35 11.84
N ALA A 204 9.34 28.96 12.61
CA ALA A 204 9.35 29.05 14.07
C ALA A 204 9.42 27.70 14.80
N SER A 205 9.50 26.57 14.08
CA SER A 205 9.58 25.25 14.70
C SER A 205 11.02 24.76 14.79
N MET A 206 11.39 24.20 15.94
CA MET A 206 12.52 23.27 16.01
C MET A 206 12.27 22.00 15.17
N ARG A 207 11.02 21.79 14.73
CA ARG A 207 10.59 20.73 13.83
C ARG A 207 10.82 21.11 12.37
N THR A 208 10.91 20.08 11.54
CA THR A 208 11.08 20.17 10.10
C THR A 208 9.72 20.12 9.41
N ASP A 209 8.82 21.03 9.79
CA ASP A 209 7.49 21.07 9.20
C ASP A 209 7.58 21.72 7.82
N ALA A 210 7.11 21.03 6.78
CA ALA A 210 7.23 21.47 5.39
C ALA A 210 5.89 21.43 4.65
N LYS A 211 5.75 22.30 3.64
CA LYS A 211 4.58 22.37 2.75
C LYS A 211 5.08 22.47 1.31
N ILE A 212 4.49 21.71 0.39
CA ILE A 212 4.91 21.73 -1.02
C ILE A 212 4.51 23.04 -1.72
N THR A 213 5.45 23.65 -2.44
CA THR A 213 5.23 24.89 -3.21
C THR A 213 4.56 24.59 -4.56
N VAL A 214 4.31 25.62 -5.36
CA VAL A 214 3.83 25.46 -6.74
C VAL A 214 4.88 24.76 -7.60
N ASP A 215 6.16 25.13 -7.46
CA ASP A 215 7.26 24.54 -8.23
C ASP A 215 7.49 23.08 -7.86
N GLY A 216 7.37 22.73 -6.57
CA GLY A 216 7.43 21.35 -6.11
C GLY A 216 6.30 20.50 -6.68
N LYS A 217 5.07 21.04 -6.75
CA LYS A 217 3.93 20.35 -7.39
C LYS A 217 4.21 20.10 -8.88
N ALA A 218 4.64 21.13 -9.60
CA ALA A 218 4.95 21.02 -11.02
C ALA A 218 6.09 20.04 -11.29
N TYR A 219 7.08 19.96 -10.40
CA TYR A 219 8.14 18.96 -10.46
C TYR A 219 7.59 17.53 -10.38
N VAL A 220 6.77 17.23 -9.37
CA VAL A 220 6.17 15.89 -9.19
C VAL A 220 5.27 15.54 -10.37
N GLU A 221 4.44 16.47 -10.85
CA GLU A 221 3.58 16.26 -12.02
C GLU A 221 4.36 15.94 -13.29
N ARG A 222 5.45 16.67 -13.57
CA ARG A 222 6.34 16.37 -14.70
C ARG A 222 6.99 14.99 -14.58
N ARG A 223 7.40 14.60 -13.36
CA ARG A 223 7.98 13.28 -13.11
C ARG A 223 6.96 12.16 -13.34
N LEU A 224 5.73 12.32 -12.85
CA LEU A 224 4.64 11.37 -13.10
C LEU A 224 4.27 11.31 -14.59
N ALA A 225 4.27 12.45 -15.29
CA ALA A 225 4.05 12.49 -16.73
C ALA A 225 5.19 11.82 -17.50
N ALA A 226 6.45 12.01 -17.09
CA ALA A 226 7.60 11.36 -17.69
C ALA A 226 7.58 9.84 -17.45
N SER A 227 7.20 9.38 -16.25
CA SER A 227 7.02 7.96 -15.94
C SER A 227 5.89 7.32 -16.75
N LYS A 228 4.83 8.08 -17.06
CA LYS A 228 3.74 7.63 -17.94
C LYS A 228 4.13 7.63 -19.41
N ALA A 229 4.84 8.67 -19.84
CA ALA A 229 5.36 8.76 -21.21
C ALA A 229 6.41 7.66 -21.46
N SER A 230 7.26 7.35 -20.48
CA SER A 230 8.17 6.22 -20.57
C SER A 230 7.41 4.89 -20.56
N SER A 231 6.29 4.75 -19.83
CA SER A 231 5.48 3.52 -19.92
C SER A 231 4.68 3.38 -21.23
N ASP A 232 4.39 4.50 -21.91
CA ASP A 232 3.69 4.50 -23.20
C ASP A 232 4.66 4.29 -24.39
N ASP A 233 5.93 4.67 -24.25
CA ASP A 233 7.01 4.40 -25.22
C ASP A 233 7.77 3.07 -24.96
N GLU A 234 7.64 2.48 -23.76
CA GLU A 234 8.19 1.17 -23.36
C GLU A 234 7.12 0.05 -23.35
N GLU A 235 6.35 -0.12 -24.44
CA GLU A 235 5.80 -1.45 -24.78
C GLU A 235 6.91 -2.42 -25.25
N GLN A 236 8.18 -2.00 -25.16
CA GLN A 236 9.36 -2.87 -25.25
C GLN A 236 10.38 -2.45 -24.18
N THR A 237 10.65 -3.38 -23.27
CA THR A 237 11.78 -3.46 -22.33
C THR A 237 11.76 -2.60 -21.07
N SER A 238 11.06 -3.06 -20.02
CA SER A 238 11.55 -2.91 -18.64
C SER A 238 11.56 -4.27 -17.94
N ASP A 239 12.60 -4.46 -17.13
CA ASP A 239 13.07 -5.71 -16.53
C ASP A 239 12.20 -6.17 -15.33
N SER A 240 10.87 -6.01 -15.42
CA SER A 240 9.98 -6.91 -14.70
C SER A 240 10.03 -8.23 -15.47
N HIS A 241 10.39 -9.34 -14.82
CA HIS A 241 10.24 -10.65 -15.44
C HIS A 241 8.86 -10.69 -16.13
N PRO A 242 8.79 -10.84 -17.46
CA PRO A 242 7.50 -10.81 -18.15
C PRO A 242 6.61 -11.86 -17.49
N ASP A 243 5.38 -11.47 -17.15
CA ASP A 243 4.39 -12.39 -16.59
C ASP A 243 4.46 -13.73 -17.34
N PHE A 244 4.49 -14.84 -16.62
CA PHE A 244 4.58 -16.17 -17.25
C PHE A 244 3.48 -16.35 -18.32
N VAL A 245 2.28 -15.83 -18.03
CA VAL A 245 1.19 -15.60 -18.96
C VAL A 245 0.93 -14.11 -19.04
N ASN A 246 1.03 -13.55 -20.25
CA ASN A 246 0.79 -12.12 -20.47
C ASN A 246 -0.55 -11.66 -19.86
N SER A 247 -0.52 -10.62 -19.02
CA SER A 247 -1.72 -10.04 -18.38
C SER A 247 -2.85 -9.70 -19.36
N ASN A 248 -2.54 -9.27 -20.59
CA ASN A 248 -3.54 -9.02 -21.62
C ASN A 248 -4.25 -10.31 -22.05
N ARG A 249 -3.52 -11.43 -22.15
CA ARG A 249 -4.10 -12.75 -22.45
C ARG A 249 -5.10 -13.18 -21.38
N VAL A 250 -4.76 -12.95 -20.11
CA VAL A 250 -5.65 -13.26 -18.98
C VAL A 250 -6.93 -12.43 -19.04
N LYS A 251 -6.84 -11.15 -19.41
CA LYS A 251 -8.01 -10.28 -19.63
C LYS A 251 -8.84 -10.73 -20.83
N GLU A 252 -8.22 -11.14 -21.94
CA GLU A 252 -8.93 -11.69 -23.08
C GLU A 252 -9.76 -12.91 -22.68
N LEU A 253 -9.17 -13.86 -21.95
CA LEU A 253 -9.87 -15.06 -21.47
C LEU A 253 -11.04 -14.75 -20.52
N GLN A 254 -10.90 -13.73 -19.67
CA GLN A 254 -11.98 -13.28 -18.78
C GLN A 254 -13.18 -12.71 -19.53
N ASN A 255 -12.94 -12.06 -20.67
CA ASN A 255 -13.97 -11.37 -21.44
C ASN A 255 -14.68 -12.30 -22.43
N ILE A 256 -14.27 -13.57 -22.54
CA ILE A 256 -14.93 -14.55 -23.41
C ILE A 256 -16.24 -14.98 -22.77
N SER A 257 -17.35 -14.71 -23.48
CA SER A 257 -18.65 -15.31 -23.18
C SER A 257 -18.91 -16.41 -24.20
N HIS A 258 -18.78 -17.67 -23.77
CA HIS A 258 -18.95 -18.84 -24.64
C HIS A 258 -20.19 -19.65 -24.22
N PRO A 259 -21.05 -20.11 -25.17
CA PRO A 259 -22.31 -20.77 -24.83
C PRO A 259 -22.14 -22.12 -24.12
N ASN A 260 -21.02 -22.82 -24.35
CA ASN A 260 -20.82 -24.19 -23.88
C ASN A 260 -19.70 -24.35 -22.84
N PHE A 261 -18.90 -23.31 -22.58
CA PHE A 261 -17.70 -23.43 -21.75
C PHE A 261 -17.54 -22.24 -20.81
N ASP A 262 -17.18 -22.54 -19.56
CA ASP A 262 -16.85 -21.57 -18.52
C ASP A 262 -15.32 -21.46 -18.37
N PHE A 263 -14.79 -20.26 -18.56
CA PHE A 263 -13.36 -19.96 -18.53
C PHE A 263 -12.84 -19.62 -17.13
N THR A 264 -13.70 -19.53 -16.12
CA THR A 264 -13.35 -19.12 -14.74
C THR A 264 -12.16 -19.92 -14.20
N ARG A 265 -12.17 -21.25 -14.39
CA ARG A 265 -11.08 -22.11 -13.94
C ARG A 265 -9.78 -21.87 -14.69
N LEU A 266 -9.84 -21.71 -16.02
CA LEU A 266 -8.65 -21.46 -16.83
C LEU A 266 -8.00 -20.12 -16.47
N VAL A 267 -8.82 -19.08 -16.30
CA VAL A 267 -8.38 -17.75 -15.85
C VAL A 267 -7.69 -17.84 -14.49
N GLN A 268 -8.27 -18.56 -13.54
CA GLN A 268 -7.70 -18.72 -12.21
C GLN A 268 -6.35 -19.46 -12.26
N LEU A 269 -6.24 -20.53 -13.06
CA LEU A 269 -4.97 -21.24 -13.27
C LEU A 269 -3.90 -20.33 -13.89
N CYS A 270 -4.25 -19.46 -14.83
CA CYS A 270 -3.29 -18.49 -15.40
C CYS A 270 -2.80 -17.48 -14.36
N ARG A 271 -3.68 -16.98 -13.49
CA ARG A 271 -3.31 -16.06 -12.40
C ARG A 271 -2.40 -16.74 -11.37
N GLU A 272 -2.74 -17.96 -10.97
CA GLU A 272 -1.91 -18.77 -10.07
C GLU A 272 -0.55 -19.09 -10.69
N LEU A 273 -0.49 -19.29 -12.00
CA LEU A 273 0.76 -19.52 -12.70
C LEU A 273 1.69 -18.30 -12.64
N ASN A 274 1.14 -17.09 -12.85
CA ASN A 274 1.88 -15.84 -12.74
C ASN A 274 2.38 -15.61 -11.30
N ASP A 275 1.48 -15.68 -10.30
CA ASP A 275 1.82 -15.47 -8.89
C ASP A 275 2.88 -16.47 -8.40
N ASN A 276 2.76 -17.75 -8.78
CA ASN A 276 3.76 -18.75 -8.41
C ASN A 276 5.11 -18.52 -9.11
N TYR A 277 5.13 -18.07 -10.36
CA TYR A 277 6.38 -17.81 -11.07
C TYR A 277 7.09 -16.58 -10.51
N GLU A 278 6.35 -15.51 -10.24
CA GLU A 278 6.87 -14.27 -9.62
C GLU A 278 7.48 -14.54 -8.23
N ARG A 279 6.81 -15.36 -7.40
CA ARG A 279 7.29 -15.73 -6.06
C ARG A 279 8.38 -16.80 -6.04
N GLY A 280 8.79 -17.33 -7.19
CA GLY A 280 9.80 -18.39 -7.28
C GLY A 280 9.31 -19.78 -6.83
N ASN A 281 7.99 -20.01 -6.78
CA ASN A 281 7.36 -21.28 -6.41
C ASN A 281 7.37 -22.27 -7.59
N TYR A 282 8.55 -22.62 -8.13
CA TYR A 282 8.69 -23.35 -9.39
C TYR A 282 8.09 -24.76 -9.41
N LEU A 283 7.99 -25.42 -8.25
CA LEU A 283 7.24 -26.69 -8.13
C LEU A 283 5.76 -26.50 -8.49
N SER A 284 5.14 -25.46 -7.94
CA SER A 284 3.75 -25.09 -8.22
C SER A 284 3.58 -24.67 -9.68
N VAL A 285 4.53 -23.92 -10.25
CA VAL A 285 4.51 -23.53 -11.67
C VAL A 285 4.37 -24.77 -12.58
N ALA A 286 5.17 -25.81 -12.34
CA ALA A 286 5.07 -27.05 -13.12
C ALA A 286 3.71 -27.75 -12.95
N MET A 287 3.19 -27.80 -11.71
CA MET A 287 1.90 -28.44 -11.40
C MET A 287 0.70 -27.69 -11.98
N VAL A 288 0.71 -26.36 -11.91
CA VAL A 288 -0.34 -25.49 -12.47
C VAL A 288 -0.28 -25.53 -14.00
N GLY A 289 0.91 -25.43 -14.59
CA GLY A 289 1.09 -25.58 -16.05
C GLY A 289 0.55 -26.93 -16.55
N ARG A 290 0.85 -28.02 -15.84
CA ARG A 290 0.28 -29.36 -16.14
C ARG A 290 -1.24 -29.37 -16.04
N SER A 291 -1.79 -28.68 -15.04
CA SER A 291 -3.24 -28.59 -14.85
C SER A 291 -3.90 -27.88 -16.02
N ILE A 292 -3.31 -26.80 -16.54
CA ILE A 292 -3.81 -26.08 -17.72
C ILE A 292 -3.90 -27.03 -18.92
N ILE A 293 -2.82 -27.73 -19.30
CA ILE A 293 -2.85 -28.62 -20.47
C ILE A 293 -3.81 -29.81 -20.33
N ASN A 294 -4.17 -30.21 -19.10
CA ASN A 294 -5.17 -31.24 -18.86
C ASN A 294 -6.61 -30.73 -19.00
N HIS A 295 -6.87 -29.46 -18.74
CA HIS A 295 -8.21 -28.87 -18.75
C HIS A 295 -8.60 -28.23 -20.08
N VAL A 296 -7.62 -27.85 -20.89
CA VAL A 296 -7.82 -27.18 -22.17
C VAL A 296 -8.33 -28.07 -23.34
N PRO A 297 -8.07 -29.40 -23.44
CA PRO A 297 -8.45 -30.19 -24.62
C PRO A 297 -9.92 -30.11 -25.08
N PRO A 298 -10.93 -30.06 -24.18
CA PRO A 298 -12.34 -29.95 -24.59
C PRO A 298 -12.64 -28.69 -25.42
N LEU A 299 -11.90 -27.60 -25.22
CA LEU A 299 -12.03 -26.37 -26.01
C LEU A 299 -11.66 -26.59 -27.48
N PHE A 300 -10.80 -27.57 -27.74
CA PHE A 300 -10.37 -28.00 -29.08
C PHE A 300 -11.21 -29.17 -29.63
N GLY A 301 -12.25 -29.61 -28.93
CA GLY A 301 -13.06 -30.78 -29.32
C GLY A 301 -12.36 -32.12 -29.09
N HIS A 302 -11.35 -32.17 -28.22
CA HIS A 302 -10.54 -33.35 -27.93
C HIS A 302 -10.62 -33.74 -26.44
N GLN A 303 -10.35 -35.00 -26.12
CA GLN A 303 -10.37 -35.50 -24.74
C GLN A 303 -9.02 -35.36 -24.04
N THR A 304 -7.93 -35.42 -24.81
CA THR A 304 -6.57 -35.38 -24.26
C THR A 304 -5.71 -34.36 -24.99
N PHE A 305 -4.70 -33.82 -24.31
CA PHE A 305 -3.78 -32.88 -24.93
C PHE A 305 -2.93 -33.55 -26.03
N ASP A 306 -2.67 -34.86 -25.91
CA ASP A 306 -2.02 -35.66 -26.96
C ASP A 306 -2.83 -35.63 -28.28
N GLN A 307 -4.17 -35.67 -28.20
CA GLN A 307 -5.03 -35.51 -29.38
C GLN A 307 -4.95 -34.10 -29.97
N VAL A 308 -4.90 -33.07 -29.13
CA VAL A 308 -4.70 -31.67 -29.59
C VAL A 308 -3.38 -31.55 -30.38
N VAL A 309 -2.28 -32.07 -29.83
CA VAL A 309 -0.97 -32.06 -30.50
C VAL A 309 -1.00 -32.81 -31.83
N ALA A 310 -1.67 -33.97 -31.89
CA ALA A 310 -1.69 -34.79 -33.10
C ALA A 310 -2.65 -34.27 -34.18
N GLN A 311 -3.81 -33.76 -33.81
CA GLN A 311 -4.94 -33.56 -34.71
C GLN A 311 -5.27 -32.09 -34.97
N TYR A 312 -4.88 -31.16 -34.08
CA TYR A 312 -5.25 -29.76 -34.18
C TYR A 312 -4.09 -28.86 -34.66
N GLY A 313 -4.40 -27.82 -35.44
CA GLY A 313 -3.46 -26.76 -35.85
C GLY A 313 -2.47 -27.13 -36.96
N GLY A 314 -1.67 -26.13 -37.37
CA GLY A 314 -0.61 -26.28 -38.38
C GLY A 314 0.68 -26.89 -37.82
N ARG A 315 1.66 -27.17 -38.69
CA ARG A 315 2.95 -27.80 -38.31
C ARG A 315 3.66 -27.07 -37.18
N SER A 316 3.68 -25.73 -37.21
CA SER A 316 4.33 -24.90 -36.19
C SER A 316 3.66 -25.00 -34.83
N PHE A 317 2.33 -24.93 -34.79
CA PHE A 317 1.54 -25.09 -33.56
C PHE A 317 1.78 -26.48 -32.95
N LYS A 318 1.70 -27.54 -33.75
CA LYS A 318 1.93 -28.92 -33.30
C LYS A 318 3.34 -29.11 -32.72
N SER A 319 4.35 -28.49 -33.32
CA SER A 319 5.73 -28.53 -32.79
C SER A 319 5.82 -27.90 -31.40
N LEU A 320 5.25 -26.71 -31.20
CA LEU A 320 5.27 -26.01 -29.91
C LEU A 320 4.45 -26.74 -28.85
N MET A 321 3.27 -27.26 -29.21
CA MET A 321 2.44 -28.01 -28.27
C MET A 321 3.04 -29.37 -27.92
N SER A 322 3.74 -30.02 -28.85
CA SER A 322 4.48 -31.25 -28.56
C SER A 322 5.58 -30.99 -27.53
N GLN A 323 6.34 -29.91 -27.67
CA GLN A 323 7.38 -29.54 -26.71
C GLN A 323 6.78 -29.21 -25.34
N LEU A 324 5.68 -28.43 -25.31
CA LEU A 324 4.96 -28.12 -24.08
C LEU A 324 4.48 -29.40 -23.40
N ASN A 325 3.79 -30.28 -24.13
CA ASN A 325 3.23 -31.51 -23.60
C ASN A 325 4.30 -32.46 -23.04
N THR A 326 5.38 -32.71 -23.78
CA THR A 326 6.40 -33.66 -23.35
C THR A 326 7.22 -33.12 -22.18
N SER A 327 7.74 -31.90 -22.29
CA SER A 327 8.66 -31.36 -21.30
C SER A 327 7.95 -30.96 -19.99
N LEU A 328 6.84 -30.23 -20.08
CA LEU A 328 6.10 -29.80 -18.87
C LEU A 328 5.57 -31.00 -18.09
N ARG A 329 5.03 -32.00 -18.79
CA ARG A 329 4.48 -33.21 -18.17
C ARG A 329 5.58 -34.03 -17.50
N SER A 330 6.73 -34.23 -18.17
CA SER A 330 7.87 -34.92 -17.58
C SER A 330 8.42 -34.23 -16.33
N ILE A 331 8.51 -32.90 -16.34
CA ILE A 331 8.99 -32.12 -15.18
C ILE A 331 7.98 -32.23 -14.04
N ALA A 332 6.70 -31.96 -14.30
CA ALA A 332 5.67 -32.04 -13.27
C ALA A 332 5.52 -33.45 -12.71
N ASP A 333 5.56 -34.50 -13.53
CA ASP A 333 5.52 -35.90 -13.10
C ASP A 333 6.69 -36.26 -12.19
N SER A 334 7.89 -35.80 -12.52
CA SER A 334 9.08 -36.05 -11.71
C SER A 334 8.92 -35.49 -10.28
N TYR A 335 8.30 -34.32 -10.14
CA TYR A 335 8.12 -33.69 -8.82
C TYR A 335 6.82 -34.09 -8.10
N LEU A 336 5.83 -34.65 -8.81
CA LEU A 336 4.57 -35.13 -8.21
C LEU A 336 4.65 -36.58 -7.71
N HIS A 337 5.48 -37.42 -8.32
CA HIS A 337 5.44 -38.86 -8.08
C HIS A 337 6.72 -39.44 -7.48
N LEU A 338 7.84 -38.72 -7.51
CA LEU A 338 9.07 -39.22 -6.90
C LEU A 338 9.02 -39.10 -5.37
N PRO A 339 9.37 -40.16 -4.62
CA PRO A 339 9.58 -40.07 -3.18
C PRO A 339 10.80 -39.22 -2.84
N ILE A 340 10.79 -38.59 -1.65
CA ILE A 340 11.90 -37.79 -1.13
C ILE A 340 13.20 -38.62 -1.08
N ARG A 341 14.27 -38.07 -1.67
CA ARG A 341 15.61 -38.65 -1.74
C ARG A 341 16.56 -37.99 -0.74
N LYS A 342 17.74 -38.62 -0.54
CA LYS A 342 18.80 -38.11 0.36
C LYS A 342 19.37 -36.76 -0.10
N THR A 343 19.32 -36.47 -1.39
CA THR A 343 19.73 -35.20 -1.99
C THR A 343 18.73 -34.88 -3.08
N GLU A 344 18.17 -33.67 -3.01
CA GLU A 344 17.16 -33.18 -3.94
C GLU A 344 17.70 -32.02 -4.76
N THR A 345 17.22 -31.92 -5.99
CA THR A 345 17.43 -30.76 -6.85
C THR A 345 16.07 -30.23 -7.27
N LEU A 346 15.70 -29.08 -6.72
CA LEU A 346 14.44 -28.42 -7.04
C LEU A 346 14.51 -27.77 -8.43
N PRO A 347 13.36 -27.63 -9.11
CA PRO A 347 13.33 -26.96 -10.39
C PRO A 347 13.67 -25.47 -10.22
N ASN A 348 14.37 -24.90 -11.18
CA ASN A 348 14.62 -23.46 -11.28
C ASN A 348 13.75 -22.80 -12.37
N ALA A 349 13.77 -21.47 -12.42
CA ALA A 349 13.03 -20.67 -13.40
C ALA A 349 13.21 -21.19 -14.83
N THR A 350 14.45 -21.42 -15.26
CA THR A 350 14.77 -21.87 -16.62
C THR A 350 14.13 -23.22 -16.96
N GLN A 351 14.09 -24.15 -16.01
CA GLN A 351 13.54 -25.49 -16.24
C GLN A 351 12.03 -25.47 -16.40
N VAL A 352 11.32 -24.56 -15.72
CA VAL A 352 9.85 -24.48 -15.77
C VAL A 352 9.32 -23.40 -16.70
N ASN A 353 10.19 -22.60 -17.32
CA ASN A 353 9.80 -21.51 -18.19
C ASN A 353 9.30 -22.04 -19.55
N PHE A 354 7.99 -22.24 -19.63
CA PHE A 354 7.25 -22.55 -20.85
C PHE A 354 6.33 -21.39 -21.27
N SER A 355 6.61 -20.17 -20.83
CA SER A 355 5.78 -18.97 -21.05
C SER A 355 5.43 -18.78 -22.53
N HIS A 356 6.40 -18.90 -23.44
CA HIS A 356 6.18 -18.76 -24.88
C HIS A 356 5.20 -19.81 -25.43
N ASN A 357 5.42 -21.09 -25.11
CA ASN A 357 4.53 -22.16 -25.57
C ASN A 357 3.14 -22.04 -24.92
N MET A 358 3.07 -21.58 -23.67
CA MET A 358 1.81 -21.35 -22.96
C MET A 358 1.02 -20.19 -23.58
N ASP A 359 1.66 -19.08 -23.92
CA ASP A 359 0.98 -17.95 -24.56
C ASP A 359 0.41 -18.36 -25.93
N VAL A 360 1.17 -19.09 -26.75
CA VAL A 360 0.67 -19.60 -28.04
C VAL A 360 -0.54 -20.53 -27.86
N LEU A 361 -0.55 -21.36 -26.82
CA LEU A 361 -1.72 -22.19 -26.50
C LEU A 361 -2.93 -21.34 -26.13
N LEU A 362 -2.74 -20.36 -25.23
CA LEU A 362 -3.83 -19.52 -24.74
C LEU A 362 -4.33 -18.56 -25.81
N GLU A 363 -3.47 -18.09 -26.70
CA GLU A 363 -3.85 -17.32 -27.89
C GLU A 363 -4.83 -18.10 -28.75
N GLU A 364 -4.49 -19.35 -29.01
CA GLU A 364 -5.30 -20.21 -29.84
C GLU A 364 -6.63 -20.52 -29.17
N VAL A 365 -6.63 -20.72 -27.84
CA VAL A 365 -7.85 -20.84 -27.04
C VAL A 365 -8.73 -19.60 -27.17
N VAL A 366 -8.17 -18.39 -27.05
CA VAL A 366 -8.91 -17.14 -27.23
C VAL A 366 -9.49 -17.08 -28.64
N ARG A 367 -8.69 -17.44 -29.67
CA ARG A 367 -9.10 -17.37 -31.08
C ARG A 367 -10.29 -18.27 -31.41
N ILE A 368 -10.34 -19.49 -30.85
CA ILE A 368 -11.43 -20.44 -31.13
C ILE A 368 -12.67 -20.24 -30.26
N SER A 369 -12.56 -19.42 -29.22
CA SER A 369 -13.62 -19.23 -28.22
C SER A 369 -14.30 -17.86 -28.30
N LYS A 370 -13.78 -16.96 -29.13
CA LYS A 370 -14.49 -15.78 -29.66
C LYS A 370 -15.43 -16.22 -30.78
#